data_AF-H3GEB4-F1
#
_entry.id   AF-H3GEB4-F1
#
_cell.length_a   1.000
_cell.length_b   1.000
_cell.length_c   1.000
_cell.angle_alpha   90.00
_cell.angle_beta   90.00
_cell.angle_gamma   90.00
#
_symmetry.space_group_name_H-M   'P 1'
#
loop_
_entity.id
_entity.type
_entity.pdbx_description
1 polymer ?
#
loop_
_entity_poly.entity_id
_entity_poly.type
_entity_poly.pdbx_seq_one_letter_code
_entity_poly.pdbx_strand_id
1 'polypeptide(L)'
;MLRTALLGAGLPLRRGFASAKLGPRLPNSLQPAARPTARRTSEQQVRHRFDSSRRSSRAVSGDVVVLGLISANVGVTIAWMRAQTPPARHPVQQLRSFKPSMATMLTHFTTSTQHLREGRYYTLLTAMFSQASLGHLGANMLGLYFFGKQLCDVLGHRRFLGLYLVSGVLSSAAAVYEQQLSGRLTFNLGASGAVNGITAMSILLFPHGTLLIFGIVPMPAWLAGSLFIFKDAYSFATDRQDGIGHVAHLSGAFIGGVYYYYLRRGGFRSFRRF
;
A
#
# COMPACT_ATOMS: atom_id res chain seq x y z
N MET A 1 -16.80 -69.61 2.79
CA MET A 1 -17.23 -69.01 1.50
C MET A 1 -16.02 -68.27 0.94
N LEU A 2 -15.10 -68.96 0.24
CA LEU A 2 -14.94 -69.02 -1.24
C LEU A 2 -14.93 -67.62 -1.90
N ARG A 3 -14.00 -67.22 -2.78
CA ARG A 3 -12.84 -67.88 -3.41
C ARG A 3 -12.02 -66.83 -4.18
N THR A 4 -10.74 -67.13 -4.33
CA THR A 4 -9.66 -66.58 -5.17
C THR A 4 -9.88 -66.76 -6.69
N ALA A 5 -9.32 -65.88 -7.54
CA ALA A 5 -8.78 -66.13 -8.90
C ALA A 5 -8.12 -64.81 -9.41
N LEU A 6 -6.81 -64.63 -9.66
CA LEU A 6 -5.78 -65.29 -10.48
C LEU A 6 -5.95 -65.21 -12.02
N LEU A 7 -4.94 -64.56 -12.63
CA LEU A 7 -4.16 -64.93 -13.81
C LEU A 7 -4.63 -64.63 -15.25
N GLY A 8 -3.65 -64.22 -16.06
CA GLY A 8 -3.53 -64.48 -17.51
C GLY A 8 -3.37 -63.22 -18.35
N ALA A 9 -2.17 -62.67 -18.58
CA ALA A 9 -1.13 -63.12 -19.55
C ALA A 9 -1.53 -62.93 -21.03
N GLY A 10 -0.68 -62.22 -21.80
CA GLY A 10 -0.72 -62.27 -23.27
C GLY A 10 -0.17 -61.05 -24.00
N LEU A 11 1.15 -60.98 -24.18
CA LEU A 11 1.78 -60.22 -25.28
C LEU A 11 1.39 -60.82 -26.64
N PRO A 12 1.44 -60.04 -27.73
CA PRO A 12 2.42 -60.41 -28.75
C PRO A 12 3.18 -59.24 -29.38
N LEU A 13 4.45 -59.53 -29.69
CA LEU A 13 5.33 -58.85 -30.63
C LEU A 13 4.85 -59.04 -32.08
N ARG A 14 4.93 -58.01 -32.96
CA ARG A 14 5.57 -58.12 -34.30
C ARG A 14 5.58 -56.82 -35.12
N ARG A 15 6.80 -56.39 -35.44
CA ARG A 15 7.36 -56.03 -36.77
C ARG A 15 6.48 -55.24 -37.76
N GLY A 16 6.87 -53.97 -37.94
CA GLY A 16 7.47 -53.43 -39.18
C GLY A 16 6.65 -53.49 -40.48
N PHE A 17 6.23 -52.32 -40.95
CA PHE A 17 6.23 -51.98 -42.38
C PHE A 17 6.58 -50.49 -42.56
N ALA A 18 7.74 -50.24 -43.16
CA ALA A 18 8.02 -49.00 -43.85
C ALA A 18 7.14 -48.93 -45.10
N SER A 19 6.51 -47.79 -45.35
CA SER A 19 6.00 -47.47 -46.68
C SER A 19 6.15 -45.98 -46.92
N ALA A 20 7.15 -45.68 -47.74
CA ALA A 20 7.37 -44.38 -48.34
C ALA A 20 6.19 -44.02 -49.25
N LYS A 21 5.56 -42.87 -49.02
CA LYS A 21 4.78 -42.18 -50.04
C LYS A 21 5.53 -40.92 -50.46
N LEU A 22 6.29 -41.05 -51.55
CA LEU A 22 6.73 -39.93 -52.36
C LEU A 22 5.49 -39.26 -52.98
N GLY A 23 5.17 -38.05 -52.54
CA GLY A 23 4.34 -37.13 -53.32
C GLY A 23 5.18 -36.43 -54.39
N PRO A 24 4.60 -36.05 -55.54
CA PRO A 24 5.32 -35.40 -56.63
C PRO A 24 5.88 -34.04 -56.17
N ARG A 25 7.17 -33.80 -56.43
CA ARG A 25 7.80 -32.48 -56.23
C ARG A 25 7.19 -31.49 -57.22
N LEU A 26 6.65 -30.39 -56.71
CA LEU A 26 6.17 -29.28 -57.51
C LEU A 26 7.33 -28.67 -58.32
N PRO A 27 7.10 -28.21 -59.57
CA PRO A 27 8.10 -27.52 -60.38
C PRO A 27 8.54 -26.21 -59.72
N ASN A 28 9.83 -25.87 -59.87
CA ASN A 28 10.50 -24.71 -59.25
C ASN A 28 9.92 -23.33 -59.62
N SER A 29 8.92 -23.24 -60.50
CA SER A 29 8.33 -22.00 -61.01
C SER A 29 7.25 -21.38 -60.12
N LEU A 30 6.91 -21.99 -58.97
CA LEU A 30 5.86 -21.50 -58.05
C LEU A 30 6.34 -21.28 -56.60
N GLN A 31 7.65 -21.12 -56.36
CA GLN A 31 8.13 -20.69 -55.05
C GLN A 31 7.94 -19.17 -54.89
N PRO A 32 7.24 -18.69 -53.84
CA PRO A 32 7.16 -17.27 -53.57
C PRO A 32 8.57 -16.72 -53.25
N ALA A 33 8.93 -15.63 -53.91
CA ALA A 33 10.24 -14.99 -53.76
C ALA A 33 10.61 -14.78 -52.28
N ALA A 34 11.80 -15.24 -51.90
CA ALA A 34 12.36 -15.02 -50.57
C ALA A 34 12.39 -13.52 -50.26
N ARG A 35 11.61 -13.09 -49.25
CA ARG A 35 11.62 -11.71 -48.78
C ARG A 35 13.02 -11.35 -48.26
N PRO A 36 13.55 -10.16 -48.59
CA PRO A 36 14.87 -9.75 -48.13
C PRO A 36 14.89 -9.65 -46.60
N THR A 37 15.77 -10.45 -45.98
CA THR A 37 16.00 -10.59 -44.53
C THR A 37 16.54 -9.32 -43.85
N ALA A 38 17.00 -8.33 -44.62
CA ALA A 38 17.62 -7.12 -44.10
C ALA A 38 16.64 -6.12 -43.44
N ARG A 39 15.35 -6.15 -43.76
CA ARG A 39 14.36 -5.18 -43.21
C ARG A 39 13.80 -5.58 -41.83
N ARG A 40 13.91 -6.87 -41.45
CA ARG A 40 13.45 -7.37 -40.15
C ARG A 40 14.38 -7.01 -38.99
N THR A 41 15.68 -6.93 -39.23
CA THR A 41 16.67 -6.60 -38.21
C THR A 41 16.61 -5.14 -37.79
N SER A 42 16.36 -4.21 -38.72
CA SER A 42 16.20 -2.79 -38.40
C SER A 42 14.93 -2.51 -37.60
N GLU A 43 13.80 -3.12 -37.95
CA GLU A 43 12.56 -2.97 -37.18
C GLU A 43 12.64 -3.66 -35.81
N GLN A 44 13.29 -4.83 -35.71
CA GLN A 44 13.53 -5.47 -34.42
C GLN A 44 14.52 -4.70 -33.57
N GLN A 45 15.62 -4.15 -34.12
CA GLN A 45 16.55 -3.30 -33.37
C GLN A 45 15.91 -1.97 -32.94
N VAL A 46 15.10 -1.35 -33.79
CA VAL A 46 14.36 -0.13 -33.44
C VAL A 46 13.31 -0.43 -32.37
N ARG A 47 12.60 -1.56 -32.45
CA ARG A 47 11.68 -2.02 -31.39
C ARG A 47 12.42 -2.34 -30.09
N HIS A 48 13.58 -3.00 -30.14
CA HIS A 48 14.40 -3.29 -28.96
C HIS A 48 14.99 -2.02 -28.33
N ARG A 49 15.36 -1.02 -29.14
CA ARG A 49 15.80 0.31 -28.67
C ARG A 49 14.66 1.15 -28.09
N PHE A 50 13.46 1.06 -28.66
CA PHE A 50 12.27 1.71 -28.10
C PHE A 50 11.79 1.05 -26.80
N ASP A 51 11.93 -0.26 -26.67
CA ASP A 51 11.56 -1.00 -25.47
C ASP A 51 12.62 -0.80 -24.35
N SER A 52 13.91 -0.70 -24.71
CA SER A 52 14.96 -0.36 -23.75
C SER A 52 14.93 1.11 -23.32
N SER A 53 14.50 2.04 -24.17
CA SER A 53 14.33 3.45 -23.78
C SER A 53 13.12 3.68 -22.86
N ARG A 54 12.09 2.83 -22.92
CA ARG A 54 10.98 2.82 -21.94
C ARG A 54 11.34 2.18 -20.61
N ARG A 55 12.35 1.30 -20.58
CA ARG A 55 12.93 0.75 -19.35
C ARG A 55 13.92 1.69 -18.64
N SER A 56 14.26 2.84 -19.25
CA SER A 56 15.32 3.74 -18.77
C SER A 56 14.84 5.18 -18.54
N SER A 57 13.66 5.35 -17.95
CA SER A 57 13.42 6.47 -17.03
C SER A 57 13.37 5.86 -15.64
N ARG A 58 14.32 6.21 -14.76
CA ARG A 58 14.38 5.77 -13.36
C ARG A 58 13.12 6.23 -12.60
N ALA A 59 11.97 5.61 -12.86
CA ALA A 59 10.82 5.72 -12.01
C ALA A 59 11.23 5.12 -10.66
N VAL A 60 11.20 5.92 -9.61
CA VAL A 60 11.39 5.41 -8.25
C VAL A 60 10.35 4.32 -8.04
N SER A 61 10.81 3.08 -7.78
CA SER A 61 9.92 1.94 -7.53
C SER A 61 8.96 2.28 -6.39
N GLY A 62 7.69 1.84 -6.48
CA GLY A 62 6.72 2.00 -5.40
C GLY A 62 7.25 1.49 -4.06
N ASP A 63 8.08 0.45 -4.10
CA ASP A 63 8.78 -0.08 -2.92
C ASP A 63 9.62 0.99 -2.20
N VAL A 64 10.41 1.78 -2.94
CA VAL A 64 11.30 2.78 -2.33
C VAL A 64 10.50 3.88 -1.64
N VAL A 65 9.38 4.30 -2.24
CA VAL A 65 8.51 5.34 -1.68
C VAL A 65 7.82 4.83 -0.41
N VAL A 66 7.20 3.65 -0.50
CA VAL A 66 6.48 3.03 0.61
C VAL A 66 7.43 2.72 1.77
N LEU A 67 8.58 2.10 1.49
CA LEU A 67 9.58 1.82 2.51
C LEU A 67 10.14 3.11 3.12
N GLY A 68 10.34 4.17 2.32
CA GLY A 68 10.76 5.47 2.84
C GLY A 68 9.77 6.06 3.86
N LEU A 69 8.47 5.98 3.57
CA LEU A 69 7.42 6.41 4.51
C LEU A 69 7.37 5.52 5.76
N ILE A 70 7.54 4.22 5.61
CA ILE A 70 7.62 3.27 6.73
C ILE A 70 8.82 3.62 7.61
N SER A 71 10.00 3.81 7.02
CA SER A 71 11.21 4.18 7.73
C SER A 71 11.06 5.51 8.48
N ALA A 72 10.39 6.50 7.90
CA ALA A 72 10.12 7.77 8.56
C ALA A 72 9.26 7.59 9.83
N ASN A 73 8.16 6.83 9.74
CA ASN A 73 7.29 6.52 10.88
C ASN A 73 8.02 5.72 11.97
N VAL A 74 8.83 4.74 11.57
CA VAL A 74 9.67 3.96 12.49
C VAL A 74 10.68 4.86 13.18
N GLY A 75 11.35 5.76 12.46
CA GLY A 75 12.31 6.71 13.01
C GLY A 75 11.70 7.63 14.08
N VAL A 76 10.52 8.19 13.80
CA VAL A 76 9.78 9.00 14.77
C VAL A 76 9.35 8.16 15.99
N THR A 77 8.93 6.92 15.77
CA THR A 77 8.58 6.01 16.87
C THR A 77 9.80 5.68 17.76
N ILE A 78 10.99 5.49 17.17
CA ILE A 78 12.24 5.32 17.92
C ILE A 78 12.56 6.59 18.74
N ALA A 79 12.31 7.78 18.17
CA ALA A 79 12.46 9.03 18.91
C ALA A 79 11.52 9.09 20.13
N TRP A 80 10.26 8.66 19.99
CA TRP A 80 9.32 8.51 21.12
C TRP A 80 9.83 7.54 22.17
N MET A 81 10.39 6.37 21.77
CA MET A 81 10.95 5.40 22.71
C MET A 81 12.13 5.97 23.51
N ARG A 82 13.00 6.73 22.85
CA ARG A 82 14.14 7.38 23.52
C ARG A 82 13.70 8.52 24.45
N ALA A 83 12.60 9.19 24.09
CA ALA A 83 12.02 10.28 24.87
C ALA A 83 11.32 9.79 26.15
N GLN A 84 10.81 8.55 26.16
CA GLN A 84 10.14 7.97 27.33
C GLN A 84 11.07 7.95 28.56
N THR A 85 10.51 8.37 29.69
CA THR A 85 11.16 8.24 30.99
C THR A 85 10.70 6.93 31.63
N PRO A 86 11.61 6.09 32.15
CA PRO A 86 11.21 4.92 32.93
C PRO A 86 10.29 5.36 34.07
N PRO A 87 9.29 4.55 34.47
CA PRO A 87 8.47 4.86 35.63
C PRO A 87 9.38 5.11 36.84
N ALA A 88 9.32 6.31 37.41
CA ALA A 88 10.10 6.65 38.58
C ALA A 88 9.68 5.72 39.73
N ARG A 89 10.64 5.15 40.46
CA ARG A 89 10.37 4.28 41.62
C ARG A 89 9.70 5.04 42.77
N HIS A 90 9.79 6.38 42.77
CA HIS A 90 9.21 7.26 43.78
C HIS A 90 8.42 8.43 43.16
N PRO A 91 7.23 8.79 43.70
CA PRO A 91 6.38 9.87 43.18
C PRO A 91 7.09 11.23 43.06
N VAL A 92 7.98 11.54 44.01
CA VAL A 92 8.70 12.84 44.04
C VAL A 92 9.76 12.96 42.95
N GLN A 93 10.35 11.84 42.50
CA GLN A 93 11.25 11.84 41.34
C GLN A 93 10.49 11.98 40.02
N GLN A 94 9.22 11.57 39.98
CA GLN A 94 8.35 11.67 38.81
C GLN A 94 8.09 13.14 38.43
N LEU A 95 7.96 14.04 39.42
CA LEU A 95 7.79 15.48 39.23
C LEU A 95 9.04 16.19 38.66
N ARG A 96 10.25 15.63 38.86
CA ARG A 96 11.52 16.18 38.36
C ARG A 96 11.96 15.57 37.02
N SER A 97 11.26 14.56 36.50
CA SER A 97 11.73 13.71 35.41
C SER A 97 10.92 13.82 34.11
N PHE A 98 10.38 15.01 33.83
CA PHE A 98 10.03 15.36 32.45
C PHE A 98 11.32 15.58 31.67
N LYS A 99 11.77 14.55 30.95
CA LYS A 99 12.90 14.69 30.04
C LYS A 99 12.57 15.78 29.01
N PRO A 100 13.48 16.73 28.72
CA PRO A 100 13.28 17.73 27.66
C PRO A 100 12.94 17.10 26.31
N SER A 101 13.39 15.87 26.05
CA SER A 101 13.05 15.10 24.85
C SER A 101 11.56 14.75 24.77
N MET A 102 10.89 14.44 25.88
CA MET A 102 9.44 14.18 25.89
C MET A 102 8.65 15.45 25.57
N ALA A 103 9.04 16.58 26.18
CA ALA A 103 8.43 17.87 25.86
C ALA A 103 8.60 18.24 24.38
N THR A 104 9.79 17.96 23.82
CA THR A 104 10.06 18.14 22.38
C THR A 104 9.11 17.29 21.52
N MET A 105 8.95 16.00 21.84
CA MET A 105 8.04 15.12 21.08
C MET A 105 6.58 15.59 21.17
N LEU A 106 6.11 15.96 22.35
CA LEU A 106 4.76 16.49 22.52
C LEU A 106 4.55 17.78 21.73
N THR A 107 5.52 18.71 21.79
CA THR A 107 5.42 20.04 21.16
C THR A 107 5.53 20.01 19.64
N HIS A 108 6.32 19.07 19.10
CA HIS A 108 6.67 19.07 17.68
C HIS A 108 6.13 17.88 16.90
N PHE A 109 5.71 16.81 17.55
CA PHE A 109 5.29 15.55 16.91
C PHE A 109 3.89 15.10 17.35
N THR A 110 3.11 15.99 17.95
CA THR A 110 1.66 15.84 18.16
C THR A 110 0.95 17.10 17.70
N THR A 111 -0.35 17.04 17.51
CA THR A 111 -1.15 18.21 17.15
C THR A 111 -2.39 18.34 18.05
N SER A 112 -2.75 19.58 18.34
CA SER A 112 -3.94 19.92 19.13
C SER A 112 -4.39 21.35 18.79
N THR A 113 -5.55 21.74 19.30
CA THR A 113 -6.09 23.09 19.19
C THR A 113 -5.11 24.13 19.70
N GLN A 114 -4.41 23.83 20.80
CA GLN A 114 -3.41 24.73 21.38
C GLN A 114 -2.22 24.93 20.42
N HIS A 115 -1.72 23.85 19.80
CA HIS A 115 -0.65 23.96 18.81
C HIS A 115 -1.03 24.89 17.65
N LEU A 116 -2.26 24.77 17.12
CA LEU A 116 -2.70 25.64 16.03
C LEU A 116 -2.88 27.10 16.48
N ARG A 117 -3.42 27.33 17.69
CA ARG A 117 -3.54 28.68 18.28
C ARG A 117 -2.18 29.35 18.49
N GLU A 118 -1.16 28.58 18.81
CA GLU A 118 0.23 29.06 18.97
C GLU A 118 0.98 29.17 17.62
N GLY A 119 0.29 29.01 16.48
CA GLY A 119 0.86 29.16 15.14
C GLY A 119 1.69 27.95 14.66
N ARG A 120 1.65 26.81 15.36
CA ARG A 120 2.44 25.60 15.03
C ARG A 120 1.72 24.72 14.01
N TYR A 121 1.36 25.28 12.86
CA TYR A 121 0.63 24.55 11.80
C TYR A 121 1.40 23.34 11.24
N TYR A 122 2.74 23.35 11.31
CA TYR A 122 3.57 22.21 10.91
C TYR A 122 3.25 20.94 11.70
N THR A 123 2.64 21.05 12.89
CA THR A 123 2.26 19.90 13.71
C THR A 123 1.22 19.01 13.04
N LEU A 124 0.39 19.55 12.14
CA LEU A 124 -0.53 18.76 11.33
C LEU A 124 0.21 17.75 10.44
N LEU A 125 1.41 18.12 9.98
CA LEU A 125 2.25 17.26 9.16
C LEU A 125 3.11 16.34 10.02
N THR A 126 3.72 16.83 11.10
CA THR A 126 4.64 15.99 11.89
C THR A 126 3.90 14.98 12.76
N ALA A 127 2.69 15.30 13.23
CA ALA A 127 1.88 14.40 14.06
C ALA A 127 1.45 13.12 13.32
N MET A 128 1.32 13.17 11.99
CA MET A 128 0.94 11.98 11.21
C MET A 128 2.04 10.91 11.18
N PHE A 129 3.29 11.24 11.55
CA PHE A 129 4.39 10.28 11.62
C PHE A 129 4.59 9.69 13.03
N SER A 130 3.82 10.16 14.02
CA SER A 130 3.83 9.66 15.39
C SER A 130 2.81 8.54 15.57
N GLN A 131 3.09 7.61 16.49
CA GLN A 131 2.21 6.46 16.76
C GLN A 131 2.00 6.28 18.26
N ALA A 132 0.76 5.98 18.66
CA ALA A 132 0.39 5.84 20.07
C ALA A 132 0.98 4.59 20.73
N SER A 133 1.20 3.54 19.93
CA SER A 133 1.74 2.27 20.41
C SER A 133 2.47 1.53 19.28
N LEU A 134 3.30 0.56 19.67
CA LEU A 134 3.95 -0.36 18.73
C LEU A 134 2.95 -1.16 17.90
N GLY A 135 1.82 -1.56 18.50
CA GLY A 135 0.75 -2.26 17.80
C GLY A 135 0.10 -1.38 16.73
N HIS A 136 -0.15 -0.11 17.03
CA HIS A 136 -0.67 0.87 16.06
C HIS A 136 0.32 1.14 14.93
N LEU A 137 1.62 1.29 15.25
CA LEU A 137 2.66 1.38 14.23
C LEU A 137 2.62 0.15 13.31
N GLY A 138 2.64 -1.05 13.89
CA GLY A 138 2.63 -2.30 13.13
C GLY A 138 1.43 -2.39 12.18
N ALA A 139 0.23 -2.11 12.67
CA ALA A 139 -0.99 -2.12 11.86
C ALA A 139 -0.92 -1.10 10.70
N ASN A 140 -0.53 0.15 11.00
CA ASN A 140 -0.43 1.21 9.99
C ASN A 140 0.62 0.89 8.91
N MET A 141 1.80 0.42 9.31
CA MET A 141 2.87 0.11 8.36
C MET A 141 2.54 -1.12 7.51
N LEU A 142 1.85 -2.12 8.10
CA LEU A 142 1.35 -3.28 7.37
C LEU A 142 0.29 -2.87 6.33
N GLY A 143 -0.66 -2.03 6.71
CA GLY A 143 -1.65 -1.46 5.79
C GLY A 143 -0.99 -0.66 4.67
N LEU A 144 -0.07 0.23 5.01
CA LEU A 144 0.67 1.03 4.02
C LEU A 144 1.45 0.15 3.04
N TYR A 145 2.07 -0.93 3.52
CA TYR A 145 2.80 -1.86 2.67
C TYR A 145 1.87 -2.60 1.68
N PHE A 146 0.80 -3.22 2.17
CA PHE A 146 -0.08 -4.03 1.34
C PHE A 146 -0.91 -3.19 0.37
N PHE A 147 -1.49 -2.09 0.83
CA PHE A 147 -2.35 -1.26 -0.01
C PHE A 147 -1.56 -0.23 -0.83
N GLY A 148 -0.37 0.15 -0.37
CA GLY A 148 0.39 1.27 -0.94
C GLY A 148 1.28 0.90 -2.12
N LYS A 149 1.90 -0.29 -2.13
CA LYS A 149 2.88 -0.67 -3.17
C LYS A 149 2.27 -0.63 -4.57
N GLN A 150 1.26 -1.46 -4.81
CA GLN A 150 0.56 -1.52 -6.11
C GLN A 150 -0.07 -0.18 -6.47
N LEU A 151 -0.60 0.54 -5.49
CA LEU A 151 -1.18 1.85 -5.72
C LEU A 151 -0.13 2.87 -6.16
N CYS A 152 1.07 2.86 -5.58
CA CYS A 152 2.16 3.76 -5.95
C CYS A 152 2.65 3.48 -7.38
N ASP A 153 2.72 2.21 -7.78
CA ASP A 153 3.11 1.83 -9.14
C ASP A 153 2.10 2.34 -10.19
N VAL A 154 0.80 2.37 -9.85
CA VAL A 154 -0.26 2.86 -10.74
C VAL A 154 -0.40 4.38 -10.74
N LEU A 155 -0.29 5.03 -9.57
CA LEU A 155 -0.41 6.49 -9.46
C LEU A 155 0.89 7.22 -9.82
N GLY A 156 2.03 6.56 -9.68
CA GLY A 156 3.35 7.19 -9.66
C GLY A 156 3.65 7.89 -8.32
N HIS A 157 4.93 7.95 -7.97
CA HIS A 157 5.41 8.42 -6.67
C HIS A 157 4.88 9.80 -6.24
N ARG A 158 4.76 10.77 -7.16
CA ARG A 158 4.34 12.14 -6.83
C ARG A 158 2.89 12.18 -6.34
N ARG A 159 2.00 11.48 -7.05
CA ARG A 159 0.57 11.44 -6.73
C ARG A 159 0.31 10.58 -5.51
N PHE A 160 1.04 9.48 -5.37
CA PHE A 160 1.01 8.65 -4.18
C PHE A 160 1.42 9.44 -2.92
N LEU A 161 2.56 10.14 -2.96
CA LEU A 161 3.01 10.99 -1.86
C LEU A 161 2.01 12.13 -1.58
N GLY A 162 1.49 12.77 -2.63
CA GLY A 162 0.45 13.79 -2.49
C GLY A 162 -0.78 13.25 -1.77
N LEU A 163 -1.28 12.07 -2.16
CA LEU A 163 -2.41 11.42 -1.51
C LEU A 163 -2.11 11.10 -0.04
N TYR A 164 -0.95 10.52 0.25
CA TYR A 164 -0.54 10.20 1.62
C TYR A 164 -0.48 11.46 2.51
N LEU A 165 0.22 12.50 2.05
CA LEU A 165 0.42 13.74 2.82
C LEU A 165 -0.88 14.53 2.99
N VAL A 166 -1.68 14.69 1.93
CA VAL A 166 -2.96 15.42 2.00
C VAL A 166 -3.95 14.68 2.90
N SER A 167 -4.05 13.36 2.76
CA SER A 167 -4.94 12.56 3.62
C SER A 167 -4.52 12.67 5.08
N GLY A 168 -3.22 12.59 5.38
CA GLY A 168 -2.70 12.74 6.74
C GLY A 168 -2.96 14.13 7.34
N VAL A 169 -2.54 15.19 6.65
CA VAL A 169 -2.68 16.57 7.14
C VAL A 169 -4.15 16.95 7.35
N LEU A 170 -5.03 16.59 6.41
CA LEU A 170 -6.46 16.87 6.55
C LEU A 170 -7.11 16.02 7.64
N SER A 171 -6.65 14.79 7.85
CA SER A 171 -7.10 13.96 8.99
C SER A 171 -6.66 14.56 10.33
N SER A 172 -5.43 15.05 10.42
CA SER A 172 -4.94 15.78 11.59
C SER A 172 -5.74 17.05 11.84
N ALA A 173 -6.07 17.80 10.78
CA ALA A 173 -6.91 18.99 10.89
C ALA A 173 -8.34 18.64 11.35
N ALA A 174 -8.93 17.56 10.81
CA ALA A 174 -10.23 17.06 11.22
C ALA A 174 -10.24 16.62 12.70
N ALA A 175 -9.17 15.99 13.18
CA ALA A 175 -9.00 15.63 14.59
C ALA A 175 -8.98 16.88 15.50
N VAL A 176 -8.25 17.92 15.11
CA VAL A 176 -8.20 19.19 15.85
C VAL A 176 -9.56 19.89 15.82
N TYR A 177 -10.26 19.85 14.70
CA TYR A 177 -11.60 20.43 14.60
C TYR A 177 -12.62 19.69 15.50
N GLU A 178 -12.59 18.36 15.51
CA GLU A 178 -13.42 17.54 16.39
C GLU A 178 -13.16 17.86 17.88
N GLN A 179 -11.88 18.02 18.23
CA GLN A 179 -11.47 18.46 19.56
C GLN A 179 -12.03 19.84 19.95
N GLN A 180 -12.05 20.80 19.02
CA GLN A 180 -12.61 22.12 19.28
C GLN A 180 -14.10 22.05 19.59
N LEU A 181 -14.84 21.24 18.84
CA LEU A 181 -16.29 21.05 19.03
C LEU A 181 -16.61 20.34 20.35
N SER A 182 -15.75 19.41 20.78
CA SER A 182 -15.97 18.65 22.00
C SER A 182 -15.48 19.36 23.27
N GLY A 183 -14.70 20.44 23.13
CA GLY A 183 -14.04 21.14 24.25
C GLY A 183 -12.97 20.32 24.98
N ARG A 184 -12.46 19.22 24.39
CA ARG A 184 -11.45 18.37 25.03
C ARG A 184 -10.04 18.91 24.75
N LEU A 185 -9.09 18.64 25.64
CA LEU A 185 -7.68 18.95 25.44
C LEU A 185 -6.89 17.65 25.39
N THR A 186 -6.64 17.18 24.18
CA THR A 186 -5.97 15.91 23.86
C THR A 186 -4.86 16.13 22.84
N PHE A 187 -3.88 15.24 22.79
CA PHE A 187 -2.87 15.24 21.73
C PHE A 187 -3.29 14.24 20.65
N ASN A 188 -3.34 14.70 19.41
CA ASN A 188 -3.64 13.88 18.25
C ASN A 188 -2.34 13.51 17.54
N LEU A 189 -2.22 12.24 17.16
CA LEU A 189 -1.07 11.68 16.44
C LEU A 189 -1.47 10.35 15.79
N GLY A 190 -0.87 10.03 14.65
CA GLY A 190 -1.16 8.78 13.94
C GLY A 190 -1.07 8.89 12.43
N ALA A 191 -0.53 7.85 11.79
CA ALA A 191 -0.52 7.74 10.33
C ALA A 191 -1.85 7.23 9.74
N SER A 192 -2.77 6.79 10.60
CA SER A 192 -4.05 6.14 10.26
C SER A 192 -4.84 6.91 9.20
N GLY A 193 -4.99 8.22 9.33
CA GLY A 193 -5.68 9.03 8.32
C GLY A 193 -5.06 8.94 6.92
N ALA A 194 -3.72 8.98 6.84
CA ALA A 194 -3.02 8.81 5.57
C ALA A 194 -3.12 7.39 5.03
N VAL A 195 -2.94 6.39 5.89
CA VAL A 195 -3.03 4.97 5.52
C VAL A 195 -4.45 4.63 5.07
N ASN A 196 -5.50 5.12 5.74
CA ASN A 196 -6.89 4.92 5.36
C ASN A 196 -7.22 5.57 4.02
N GLY A 197 -6.65 6.73 3.69
CA GLY A 197 -6.77 7.32 2.35
C GLY A 197 -6.12 6.47 1.25
N ILE A 198 -4.95 5.90 1.54
CA ILE A 198 -4.27 4.94 0.65
C ILE A 198 -5.09 3.67 0.49
N THR A 199 -5.57 3.10 1.60
CA THR A 199 -6.41 1.89 1.62
C THR A 199 -7.69 2.11 0.83
N ALA A 200 -8.44 3.19 1.09
CA ALA A 200 -9.67 3.51 0.39
C ALA A 200 -9.46 3.66 -1.12
N MET A 201 -8.43 4.41 -1.53
CA MET A 201 -8.07 4.55 -2.94
C MET A 201 -7.72 3.19 -3.58
N SER A 202 -6.93 2.37 -2.86
CA SER A 202 -6.48 1.06 -3.34
C SER A 202 -7.64 0.09 -3.55
N ILE A 203 -8.56 -0.02 -2.58
CA ILE A 203 -9.70 -0.93 -2.69
C ILE A 203 -10.75 -0.50 -3.72
N LEU A 204 -10.85 0.81 -4.00
CA LEU A 204 -11.72 1.32 -5.07
C LEU A 204 -11.13 1.08 -6.46
N LEU A 205 -9.79 1.04 -6.56
CA LEU A 205 -9.08 0.74 -7.79
C LEU A 205 -8.99 -0.77 -8.08
N PHE A 206 -8.75 -1.58 -7.05
CA PHE A 206 -8.49 -3.01 -7.18
C PHE A 206 -9.43 -3.82 -6.28
N PRO A 207 -10.77 -3.66 -6.38
CA PRO A 207 -11.70 -4.27 -5.42
C PRO A 207 -11.55 -5.79 -5.35
N HIS A 208 -11.32 -6.44 -6.49
CA HIS A 208 -11.17 -7.89 -6.59
C HIS A 208 -9.71 -8.38 -6.52
N GLY A 209 -8.75 -7.50 -6.22
CA GLY A 209 -7.37 -7.91 -5.97
C GLY A 209 -7.29 -8.82 -4.75
N THR A 210 -6.44 -9.84 -4.78
CA THR A 210 -6.28 -10.77 -3.65
C THR A 210 -5.14 -10.30 -2.76
N LEU A 211 -5.43 -10.09 -1.48
CA LEU A 211 -4.43 -9.84 -0.44
C LEU A 211 -4.26 -11.08 0.42
N LEU A 212 -3.02 -11.46 0.69
CA LEU A 212 -2.69 -12.56 1.61
C LEU A 212 -2.49 -12.00 3.01
N ILE A 213 -3.52 -12.09 3.84
CA ILE A 213 -3.43 -11.66 5.24
C ILE A 213 -2.50 -12.62 5.98
N PHE A 214 -1.48 -12.06 6.63
CA PHE A 214 -0.36 -12.79 7.25
C PHE A 214 0.35 -13.77 6.30
N GLY A 215 0.23 -13.58 4.97
CA GLY A 215 0.81 -14.47 3.97
C GLY A 215 0.06 -15.80 3.77
N ILE A 216 -1.07 -16.01 4.45
CA ILE A 216 -1.76 -17.32 4.50
C ILE A 216 -3.19 -17.22 3.97
N VAL A 217 -3.96 -16.24 4.42
CA VAL A 217 -5.41 -16.18 4.14
C VAL A 217 -5.68 -15.24 2.96
N PRO A 218 -6.07 -15.75 1.78
CA PRO A 218 -6.46 -14.91 0.66
C PRO A 218 -7.80 -14.23 0.97
N MET A 219 -7.82 -12.91 0.87
CA MET A 219 -9.02 -12.10 1.03
C MET A 219 -9.11 -11.08 -0.11
N PRO A 220 -10.30 -10.84 -0.70
CA PRO A 220 -10.47 -9.77 -1.67
C PRO A 220 -10.16 -8.42 -1.02
N ALA A 221 -9.47 -7.55 -1.75
CA ALA A 221 -8.93 -6.29 -1.24
C ALA A 221 -10.03 -5.39 -0.69
N TRP A 222 -11.21 -5.34 -1.33
CA TRP A 222 -12.35 -4.57 -0.82
C TRP A 222 -12.74 -4.98 0.61
N LEU A 223 -12.77 -6.28 0.91
CA LEU A 223 -13.12 -6.79 2.23
C LEU A 223 -11.99 -6.51 3.21
N ALA A 224 -10.74 -6.81 2.81
CA ALA A 224 -9.57 -6.59 3.64
C ALA A 224 -9.41 -5.11 4.05
N GLY A 225 -9.53 -4.19 3.10
CA GLY A 225 -9.38 -2.76 3.35
C GLY A 225 -10.57 -2.17 4.10
N SER A 226 -11.79 -2.64 3.84
CA SER A 226 -12.96 -2.20 4.62
C SER A 226 -12.85 -2.63 6.08
N LEU A 227 -12.45 -3.89 6.34
CA LEU A 227 -12.20 -4.37 7.70
C LEU A 227 -11.04 -3.62 8.37
N PHE A 228 -9.99 -3.31 7.61
CA PHE A 228 -8.86 -2.51 8.12
C PHE A 228 -9.30 -1.12 8.58
N ILE A 229 -9.99 -0.36 7.72
CA ILE A 229 -10.50 0.98 8.02
C ILE A 229 -11.48 0.93 9.20
N PHE A 230 -12.39 -0.05 9.20
CA PHE A 230 -13.37 -0.22 10.28
C PHE A 230 -12.69 -0.53 11.62
N LYS A 231 -11.74 -1.48 11.64
CA LYS A 231 -11.01 -1.86 12.85
C LYS A 231 -10.20 -0.68 13.40
N ASP A 232 -9.57 0.09 12.53
CA ASP A 232 -8.81 1.28 12.92
C ASP A 232 -9.71 2.39 13.49
N ALA A 233 -10.88 2.63 12.89
CA ALA A 233 -11.89 3.55 13.43
C ALA A 233 -12.51 3.05 14.75
N TYR A 234 -12.72 1.74 14.89
CA TYR A 234 -13.30 1.12 16.08
C TYR A 234 -12.33 1.07 17.27
N SER A 235 -11.06 0.72 17.05
CA SER A 235 -10.04 0.65 18.10
C SER A 235 -9.92 1.99 18.84
N PHE A 236 -9.94 3.09 18.09
CA PHE A 236 -9.94 4.44 18.66
C PHE A 236 -11.26 4.82 19.36
N ALA A 237 -12.37 4.18 19.01
CA ALA A 237 -13.65 4.33 19.73
C ALA A 237 -13.58 3.75 21.13
N THR A 238 -12.92 2.60 21.25
CA THR A 238 -13.05 1.72 22.42
C THR A 238 -11.85 1.74 23.35
N ASP A 239 -10.66 2.11 22.89
CA ASP A 239 -9.50 2.32 23.76
C ASP A 239 -9.71 3.60 24.60
N ARG A 240 -10.33 3.36 25.75
CA ARG A 240 -10.87 4.28 26.74
C ARG A 240 -9.94 5.47 27.08
N GLN A 241 -10.40 6.67 26.75
CA GLN A 241 -10.50 7.89 27.62
C GLN A 241 -10.87 9.13 26.78
N ASP A 242 -10.66 9.11 25.46
CA ASP A 242 -10.68 10.33 24.64
C ASP A 242 -11.72 10.41 23.52
N GLY A 243 -12.39 9.31 23.13
CA GLY A 243 -13.61 9.27 22.30
C GLY A 243 -13.67 10.16 21.05
N ILE A 244 -12.52 10.55 20.50
CA ILE A 244 -12.34 11.55 19.44
C ILE A 244 -11.22 11.02 18.55
N GLY A 245 -11.46 11.01 17.24
CA GLY A 245 -10.60 10.33 16.27
C GLY A 245 -11.39 9.60 15.19
N HIS A 246 -12.72 9.45 15.35
CA HIS A 246 -13.59 8.90 14.32
C HIS A 246 -13.50 9.73 13.05
N VAL A 247 -13.66 11.05 13.18
CA VAL A 247 -13.71 11.95 12.04
C VAL A 247 -12.35 11.98 11.35
N ALA A 248 -11.27 11.97 12.11
CA ALA A 248 -9.91 11.90 11.56
C ALA A 248 -9.71 10.67 10.69
N HIS A 249 -10.06 9.47 11.17
CA HIS A 249 -9.82 8.23 10.43
C HIS A 249 -10.74 8.08 9.21
N LEU A 250 -12.01 8.46 9.35
CA LEU A 250 -12.96 8.46 8.24
C LEU A 250 -12.63 9.54 7.19
N SER A 251 -12.09 10.68 7.61
CA SER A 251 -11.73 11.77 6.68
C SER A 251 -10.62 11.35 5.72
N GLY A 252 -9.64 10.58 6.19
CA GLY A 252 -8.61 9.98 5.33
C GLY A 252 -9.19 9.09 4.24
N ALA A 253 -10.03 8.13 4.63
CA ALA A 253 -10.71 7.24 3.68
C ALA A 253 -11.61 8.03 2.69
N PHE A 254 -12.31 9.04 3.19
CA PHE A 254 -13.12 9.95 2.39
C PHE A 254 -12.29 10.69 1.33
N ILE A 255 -11.13 11.25 1.71
CA ILE A 255 -10.21 11.93 0.79
C ILE A 255 -9.72 10.96 -0.29
N GLY A 256 -9.37 9.72 0.07
CA GLY A 256 -9.03 8.66 -0.87
C GLY A 256 -10.16 8.39 -1.88
N GLY A 257 -11.40 8.29 -1.40
CA GLY A 257 -12.58 8.10 -2.26
C GLY A 257 -12.89 9.28 -3.17
N VAL A 258 -12.76 10.52 -2.67
CA VAL A 258 -12.91 11.73 -3.48
C VAL A 258 -11.83 11.78 -4.56
N TYR A 259 -10.59 11.45 -4.23
CA TYR A 259 -9.50 11.44 -5.20
C TYR A 259 -9.69 10.35 -6.27
N TYR A 260 -10.17 9.16 -5.88
CA TYR A 260 -10.59 8.11 -6.82
C TYR A 260 -11.61 8.65 -7.82
N TYR A 261 -12.65 9.32 -7.30
CA TYR A 261 -13.73 9.85 -8.11
C TYR A 261 -13.26 10.93 -9.10
N TYR A 262 -12.40 11.83 -8.61
CA TYR A 262 -11.77 12.87 -9.43
C TYR A 262 -10.99 12.27 -10.61
N LEU A 263 -10.18 11.23 -10.37
CA LEU A 263 -9.42 10.56 -11.42
C LEU A 263 -10.31 9.81 -12.43
N ARG A 264 -11.43 9.23 -11.98
CA ARG A 264 -12.44 8.59 -12.85
C ARG A 264 -13.13 9.59 -13.78
N ARG A 265 -13.50 10.78 -13.29
CA ARG A 265 -14.19 11.82 -14.09
C ARG A 265 -13.26 12.56 -15.05
N GLY A 266 -12.00 12.79 -14.68
CA GLY A 266 -11.06 13.63 -15.44
C GLY A 266 -10.53 13.04 -16.76
N GLY A 267 -11.11 11.96 -17.30
CA GLY A 267 -10.73 11.43 -18.61
C GLY A 267 -9.30 10.89 -18.70
N PHE A 268 -8.67 10.55 -17.57
CA PHE A 268 -7.33 9.96 -17.56
C PHE A 268 -7.33 8.65 -18.37
N ARG A 269 -6.80 8.71 -19.60
CA ARG A 269 -6.76 7.57 -20.56
C ARG A 269 -6.06 6.34 -19.98
N SER A 270 -5.16 6.52 -19.01
CA SER A 270 -4.47 5.46 -18.28
C SER A 270 -5.36 4.78 -17.23
N PHE A 271 -6.31 5.51 -16.64
CA PHE A 271 -7.16 5.04 -15.54
C PHE A 271 -8.40 4.28 -16.03
N ARG A 272 -8.82 4.48 -17.30
CA ARG A 272 -9.90 3.70 -17.94
C ARG A 272 -9.53 2.25 -18.27
N ARG A 273 -8.28 1.84 -18.05
CA ARG A 273 -7.75 0.49 -18.35
C ARG A 273 -7.66 -0.42 -17.12
N PHE A 274 -8.06 0.08 -15.95
CA PHE A 274 -8.17 -0.66 -14.68
C PHE A 274 -9.63 -0.59 -14.22
#